data_AF-A0A9P5ITV7-F1
#
_entry.id   AF-A0A9P5ITV7-F1
#
_cell.length_a   1.000
_cell.length_b   1.000
_cell.length_c   1.000
_cell.angle_alpha   90.00
_cell.angle_beta   90.00
_cell.angle_gamma   90.00
#
_symmetry.space_group_name_H-M   'P 1'
#
loop_
_entity.id
_entity.type
_entity.pdbx_description
1 polymer ?
#
loop_
_entity_poly.entity_id
_entity_poly.type
_entity_poly.pdbx_seq_one_letter_code
_entity_poly.pdbx_strand_id
1 'polypeptide(L)'
;MKVDTRVHRGGHRRIVPSNSEGKCYAWDDRATCYGRGQGVATIVLKRLDAALKDVDFVHAAIRHLGSGQDGKNSSAYMEAQLKLIKECYNRASLDVTETGYVEAHMTGIPTGDLIEVEALARTFGKSRKADDPVIVGSVKINFGCTEPVIAAIIKTTFILRHGLIPPNLNYKNTTQRSPSRIGNYSLALSTQFLQLLLRDKPMRASINNFGYGDSNTHLFMERAPSSRLQDVSRNGISRNPVASRIYIVSSKDSMVNQDASKRLAACIHDSISNSKELSPADLAYNLAKRKSRFSRAVEIM
;
A
#
# COMPACT_ATOMS: atom_id res chain seq x y z
N MET A 1 28.46 21.80 13.42
CA MET A 1 27.52 22.84 13.89
C MET A 1 26.45 22.15 14.74
N LYS A 2 26.57 22.20 16.07
CA LYS A 2 25.64 21.55 17.01
C LYS A 2 24.33 22.37 17.03
N VAL A 3 23.21 21.73 16.76
CA VAL A 3 21.88 22.36 16.88
C VAL A 3 21.58 22.50 18.38
N ASP A 4 21.59 23.74 18.88
CA ASP A 4 21.24 24.08 20.27
C ASP A 4 19.72 23.91 20.46
N THR A 5 19.32 22.99 21.33
CA THR A 5 17.91 22.69 21.67
C THR A 5 17.42 23.48 22.88
N ARG A 6 17.95 24.69 23.14
CA ARG A 6 17.45 25.54 24.22
C ARG A 6 16.06 26.09 23.92
N VAL A 7 15.09 25.47 24.58
CA VAL A 7 13.67 25.80 24.60
C VAL A 7 13.43 27.13 25.32
N HIS A 8 12.88 28.10 24.60
CA HIS A 8 12.32 29.34 25.16
C HIS A 8 11.02 29.02 25.90
N ARG A 9 10.93 29.37 27.19
CA ARG A 9 9.70 29.28 27.99
C ARG A 9 8.82 30.50 27.69
N GLY A 10 7.75 30.31 26.91
CA GLY A 10 6.69 31.31 26.74
C GLY A 10 5.89 31.12 25.46
N GLY A 11 4.60 30.80 25.59
CA GLY A 11 3.63 30.80 24.49
C GLY A 11 3.37 29.43 23.86
N HIS A 12 2.10 29.05 23.79
CA HIS A 12 1.60 27.81 23.19
C HIS A 12 2.08 27.60 21.75
N ARG A 13 3.11 26.78 21.57
CA ARG A 13 3.34 26.06 20.31
C ARG A 13 3.50 24.59 20.65
N ARG A 14 2.44 23.80 20.43
CA ARG A 14 2.57 22.34 20.45
C ARG A 14 3.46 21.95 19.28
N ILE A 15 4.74 21.73 19.54
CA ILE A 15 5.64 21.08 18.61
C ILE A 15 5.04 19.70 18.36
N VAL A 16 4.69 19.42 17.11
CA VAL A 16 4.28 18.07 16.69
C VAL A 16 5.44 17.13 17.02
N PRO A 17 5.24 16.12 17.87
CA PRO A 17 6.34 15.34 18.40
C PRO A 17 7.03 14.58 17.25
N SER A 18 8.36 14.64 17.22
CA SER A 18 9.22 13.90 16.30
C SER A 18 10.49 13.50 17.03
N ASN A 19 11.15 12.42 16.59
CA ASN A 19 12.43 11.99 17.19
C ASN A 19 13.63 12.66 16.53
N SER A 20 14.78 12.62 17.20
CA SER A 20 16.04 13.25 16.76
C SER A 20 16.67 12.59 15.53
N GLU A 21 16.31 11.35 15.21
CA GLU A 21 16.87 10.60 14.09
C GLU A 21 16.06 10.74 12.79
N GLY A 22 14.86 11.32 12.86
CA GLY A 22 13.98 11.51 11.71
C GLY A 22 13.48 10.19 11.09
N LYS A 23 13.42 9.10 11.85
CA LYS A 23 13.03 7.75 11.36
C LYS A 23 11.88 7.16 12.15
N CYS A 24 11.09 6.27 11.58
CA CYS A 24 10.10 5.51 12.37
C CYS A 24 10.70 4.17 12.77
N TYR A 25 10.81 3.94 14.08
CA TYR A 25 11.33 2.72 14.69
C TYR A 25 10.20 1.85 15.23
N ALA A 26 9.13 1.67 14.47
CA ALA A 26 7.99 0.86 14.89
C ALA A 26 8.45 -0.52 15.35
N TRP A 27 8.01 -0.92 16.54
CA TRP A 27 8.37 -2.20 17.17
C TRP A 27 9.85 -2.45 17.52
N ASP A 28 10.68 -1.42 17.50
CA ASP A 28 12.08 -1.50 17.91
C ASP A 28 12.29 -0.74 19.22
N ASP A 29 13.26 -1.15 20.05
CA ASP A 29 13.53 -0.50 21.34
C ASP A 29 13.99 0.97 21.19
N ARG A 30 14.39 1.38 19.98
CA ARG A 30 14.65 2.78 19.62
C ARG A 30 13.38 3.63 19.42
N ALA A 31 12.19 3.01 19.45
CA ALA A 31 10.91 3.71 19.35
C ALA A 31 10.79 4.77 20.45
N THR A 32 10.72 6.03 20.04
CA THR A 32 10.56 7.19 20.94
C THR A 32 9.50 8.14 20.40
N CYS A 33 9.47 8.32 19.08
CA CYS A 33 8.45 9.02 18.31
C CYS A 33 8.62 8.66 16.82
N TYR A 34 7.96 9.39 15.91
CA TYR A 34 8.07 9.19 14.47
C TYR A 34 9.02 10.20 13.80
N GLY A 35 9.54 9.80 12.63
CA GLY A 35 10.16 10.70 11.67
C GLY A 35 9.12 11.29 10.73
N ARG A 36 9.24 12.56 10.35
CA ARG A 36 8.31 13.18 9.39
C ARG A 36 8.72 12.83 7.95
N GLY A 37 7.72 12.46 7.15
CA GLY A 37 7.86 12.20 5.72
C GLY A 37 7.10 13.23 4.89
N GLN A 38 7.38 13.26 3.60
CA GLN A 38 6.65 14.06 2.61
C GLN A 38 6.28 13.17 1.43
N GLY A 39 5.20 13.50 0.74
CA GLY A 39 4.81 12.78 -0.46
C GLY A 39 3.55 13.34 -1.10
N VAL A 40 3.29 12.89 -2.32
CA VAL A 40 2.03 13.10 -3.02
C VAL A 40 1.59 11.76 -3.59
N ALA A 41 0.32 11.45 -3.47
CA ALA A 41 -0.26 10.22 -3.96
C ALA A 41 -1.65 10.47 -4.51
N THR A 42 -1.99 9.76 -5.58
CA THR A 42 -3.32 9.80 -6.17
C THR A 42 -3.69 8.39 -6.60
N ILE A 43 -4.95 8.03 -6.35
CA ILE A 43 -5.56 6.80 -6.84
C ILE A 43 -6.83 7.16 -7.60
N VAL A 44 -7.16 6.36 -8.61
CA VAL A 44 -8.42 6.45 -9.34
C VAL A 44 -9.26 5.27 -8.90
N LEU A 45 -10.45 5.56 -8.37
CA LEU A 45 -11.39 4.53 -7.92
C LEU A 45 -12.54 4.41 -8.90
N LYS A 46 -12.93 3.16 -9.15
CA LYS A 46 -14.09 2.81 -9.95
C LYS A 46 -14.72 1.57 -9.34
N ARG A 47 -16.05 1.45 -9.42
CA ARG A 47 -16.71 0.21 -9.03
C ARG A 47 -16.13 -0.95 -9.85
N LEU A 48 -15.88 -2.08 -9.20
CA LEU A 48 -15.18 -3.21 -9.81
C LEU A 48 -15.90 -3.74 -11.05
N ASP A 49 -17.23 -3.86 -11.00
CA ASP A 49 -18.07 -4.28 -12.12
C ASP A 49 -17.93 -3.35 -13.34
N ALA A 50 -17.93 -2.03 -13.13
CA ALA A 50 -17.74 -1.04 -14.18
C ALA A 50 -16.28 -1.03 -14.71
N ALA A 51 -15.29 -1.26 -13.85
CA ALA A 51 -13.90 -1.38 -14.27
C ALA A 51 -13.68 -2.61 -15.16
N LEU A 52 -14.27 -3.75 -14.79
CA LEU A 52 -14.23 -4.97 -15.59
C LEU A 52 -14.96 -4.81 -16.92
N LYS A 53 -16.14 -4.15 -16.92
CA LYS A 53 -16.91 -3.86 -18.13
C LYS A 53 -16.13 -3.00 -19.14
N ASP A 54 -15.43 -1.97 -18.65
CA ASP A 54 -14.66 -1.06 -19.51
C ASP A 54 -13.22 -1.54 -19.77
N VAL A 55 -12.91 -2.76 -19.32
CA VAL A 55 -11.62 -3.43 -19.51
C VAL A 55 -10.47 -2.56 -18.96
N ASP A 56 -10.70 -1.93 -17.81
CA ASP A 56 -9.68 -1.15 -17.12
C ASP A 56 -8.67 -2.09 -16.43
N PHE A 57 -7.41 -1.64 -16.34
CA PHE A 57 -6.41 -2.35 -15.55
C PHE A 57 -6.68 -2.17 -14.05
N VAL A 58 -7.19 -3.21 -13.39
CA VAL A 58 -7.49 -3.18 -11.95
C VAL A 58 -6.25 -3.59 -11.16
N HIS A 59 -5.70 -2.66 -10.38
CA HIS A 59 -4.52 -2.93 -9.55
C HIS A 59 -4.85 -3.78 -8.30
N ALA A 60 -5.95 -3.46 -7.62
CA ALA A 60 -6.48 -4.14 -6.45
C ALA A 60 -7.95 -3.72 -6.24
N ALA A 61 -8.69 -4.47 -5.44
CA ALA A 61 -10.08 -4.17 -5.10
C ALA A 61 -10.21 -3.78 -3.63
N ILE A 62 -10.71 -2.58 -3.33
CA ILE A 62 -11.12 -2.22 -1.97
C ILE A 62 -12.45 -2.91 -1.69
N ARG A 63 -12.51 -3.75 -0.65
CA ARG A 63 -13.69 -4.53 -0.31
C ARG A 63 -14.56 -3.83 0.73
N HIS A 64 -13.94 -3.14 1.68
CA HIS A 64 -14.62 -2.32 2.67
C HIS A 64 -13.70 -1.24 3.22
N LEU A 65 -14.32 -0.18 3.71
CA LEU A 65 -13.71 0.92 4.44
C LEU A 65 -14.67 1.28 5.59
N GLY A 66 -14.15 1.37 6.80
CA GLY A 66 -14.88 1.89 7.94
C GLY A 66 -14.06 2.93 8.68
N SER A 67 -14.75 3.87 9.30
CA SER A 67 -14.16 4.86 10.20
C SER A 67 -14.79 4.75 11.58
N GLY A 68 -14.01 5.08 12.60
CA GLY A 68 -14.44 5.15 13.99
C GLY A 68 -13.73 6.29 14.71
N GLN A 69 -14.01 6.45 16.00
CA GLN A 69 -13.37 7.46 16.82
C GLN A 69 -12.92 6.82 18.14
N ASP A 70 -11.72 7.19 18.59
CA ASP A 70 -11.16 6.75 19.86
C ASP A 70 -11.96 7.32 21.03
N GLY A 71 -12.18 6.54 22.09
CA GLY A 71 -12.90 7.02 23.28
C GLY A 71 -12.12 8.07 24.09
N LYS A 72 -12.38 8.17 25.41
CA LYS A 72 -11.73 9.20 26.25
C LYS A 72 -10.36 8.81 26.81
N ASN A 73 -9.95 7.53 26.72
CA ASN A 73 -8.74 7.02 27.38
C ASN A 73 -8.10 5.86 26.61
N SER A 74 -6.87 5.49 26.97
CA SER A 74 -6.08 4.45 26.28
C SER A 74 -6.75 3.08 26.20
N SER A 75 -7.46 2.64 27.25
CA SER A 75 -8.24 1.39 27.20
C SER A 75 -9.37 1.48 26.18
N ALA A 76 -10.01 2.65 26.06
CA ALA A 76 -11.04 2.89 25.07
C ALA A 76 -10.47 3.00 23.65
N TYR A 77 -9.19 3.37 23.49
CA TYR A 77 -8.53 3.41 22.18
C TYR A 77 -8.36 1.98 21.64
N MET A 78 -7.82 1.07 22.46
CA MET A 78 -7.65 -0.33 22.07
C MET A 78 -9.00 -0.99 21.74
N GLU A 79 -10.01 -0.80 22.58
CA GLU A 79 -11.35 -1.34 22.31
C GLU A 79 -12.01 -0.69 21.08
N ALA A 80 -11.79 0.61 20.84
CA ALA A 80 -12.29 1.30 19.64
C ALA A 80 -11.64 0.75 18.36
N GLN A 81 -10.32 0.57 18.35
CA GLN A 81 -9.59 -0.01 17.21
C GLN A 81 -10.03 -1.45 16.94
N LEU A 82 -10.10 -2.28 18.00
CA LEU A 82 -10.56 -3.65 17.91
C LEU A 82 -12.00 -3.73 17.38
N LYS A 83 -12.89 -2.90 17.92
CA LYS A 83 -14.30 -2.84 17.51
C LYS A 83 -14.41 -2.40 16.05
N LEU A 84 -13.68 -1.37 15.64
CA LEU A 84 -13.68 -0.89 14.25
C LEU A 84 -13.26 -1.99 13.27
N ILE A 85 -12.18 -2.71 13.56
CA ILE A 85 -11.72 -3.84 12.73
C ILE A 85 -12.84 -4.88 12.62
N LYS A 86 -13.38 -5.37 13.75
CA LYS A 86 -14.43 -6.39 13.75
C LYS A 86 -15.69 -5.94 13.01
N GLU A 87 -16.13 -4.70 13.21
CA GLU A 87 -17.31 -4.15 12.54
C GLU A 87 -17.11 -4.10 11.02
N CYS A 88 -15.92 -3.72 10.54
CA CYS A 88 -15.63 -3.70 9.11
C CYS A 88 -15.74 -5.11 8.49
N TYR A 89 -15.16 -6.12 9.14
CA TYR A 89 -15.25 -7.51 8.66
C TYR A 89 -16.67 -8.06 8.73
N ASN A 90 -17.39 -7.81 9.83
CA ASN A 90 -18.78 -8.22 10.00
C ASN A 90 -19.69 -7.61 8.92
N ARG A 91 -19.55 -6.29 8.67
CA ARG A 91 -20.33 -5.58 7.65
C ARG A 91 -20.05 -6.06 6.23
N ALA A 92 -18.83 -6.52 5.96
CA ALA A 92 -18.47 -7.11 4.68
C ALA A 92 -18.78 -8.61 4.60
N SER A 93 -19.21 -9.23 5.71
CA SER A 93 -19.41 -10.68 5.81
C SER A 93 -18.17 -11.48 5.40
N LEU A 94 -16.99 -11.03 5.84
CA LEU A 94 -15.70 -11.66 5.54
C LEU A 94 -15.02 -12.15 6.82
N ASP A 95 -14.21 -13.20 6.68
CA ASP A 95 -13.42 -13.73 7.79
C ASP A 95 -12.04 -13.04 7.88
N VAL A 96 -11.70 -12.59 9.09
CA VAL A 96 -10.40 -12.01 9.45
C VAL A 96 -9.25 -13.00 9.22
N THR A 97 -9.50 -14.32 9.34
CA THR A 97 -8.46 -15.35 9.17
C THR A 97 -7.96 -15.46 7.72
N GLU A 98 -8.65 -14.87 6.75
CA GLU A 98 -8.21 -14.86 5.36
C GLU A 98 -7.27 -13.70 5.04
N THR A 99 -6.99 -12.83 6.02
CA THR A 99 -6.14 -11.66 5.83
C THR A 99 -4.69 -11.99 6.08
N GLY A 100 -3.89 -12.18 5.04
CA GLY A 100 -2.50 -12.60 5.15
C GLY A 100 -1.51 -11.50 5.55
N TYR A 101 -1.91 -10.23 5.38
CA TYR A 101 -1.04 -9.08 5.67
C TYR A 101 -1.82 -7.93 6.32
N VAL A 102 -1.20 -7.24 7.27
CA VAL A 102 -1.71 -5.97 7.83
C VAL A 102 -0.66 -4.88 7.67
N GLU A 103 -1.04 -3.83 6.95
CA GLU A 103 -0.34 -2.55 6.92
C GLU A 103 -0.80 -1.72 8.12
N ALA A 104 -0.04 -1.77 9.21
CA ALA A 104 -0.34 -1.10 10.46
C ALA A 104 -0.10 0.41 10.40
N HIS A 105 -0.75 1.14 11.30
CA HIS A 105 -0.54 2.57 11.46
C HIS A 105 0.87 2.86 12.01
N MET A 106 1.29 2.15 13.05
CA MET A 106 2.65 2.01 13.58
C MET A 106 3.60 3.16 13.24
N THR A 107 3.65 4.12 14.15
CA THR A 107 4.42 5.36 13.98
C THR A 107 5.78 5.29 14.68
N GLY A 108 6.00 4.34 15.60
CA GLY A 108 7.15 4.36 16.49
C GLY A 108 6.89 5.13 17.79
N ILE A 109 5.63 5.44 18.09
CA ILE A 109 5.21 5.95 19.40
C ILE A 109 4.93 4.72 20.28
N PRO A 110 5.72 4.46 21.35
CA PRO A 110 5.63 3.20 22.09
C PRO A 110 4.23 2.83 22.56
N THR A 111 3.49 3.77 23.16
CA THR A 111 2.13 3.51 23.66
C THR A 111 1.14 3.22 22.53
N GLY A 112 1.20 3.99 21.44
CA GLY A 112 0.30 3.82 20.30
C GLY A 112 0.55 2.50 19.57
N ASP A 113 1.83 2.18 19.33
CA ASP A 113 2.23 0.92 18.73
C ASP A 113 1.79 -0.26 19.62
N LEU A 114 1.95 -0.21 20.95
CA LEU A 114 1.47 -1.27 21.85
C LEU A 114 -0.06 -1.46 21.80
N ILE A 115 -0.83 -0.36 21.76
CA ILE A 115 -2.29 -0.39 21.66
C ILE A 115 -2.74 -1.07 20.37
N GLU A 116 -2.17 -0.66 19.24
CA GLU A 116 -2.51 -1.23 17.93
C GLU A 116 -2.20 -2.73 17.87
N VAL A 117 -1.09 -3.14 18.45
CA VAL A 117 -0.63 -4.53 18.42
C VAL A 117 -1.52 -5.45 19.23
N GLU A 118 -1.96 -5.00 20.40
CA GLU A 118 -2.93 -5.73 21.21
C GLU A 118 -4.27 -5.85 20.47
N ALA A 119 -4.72 -4.78 19.79
CA ALA A 119 -5.93 -4.83 18.96
C ALA A 119 -5.78 -5.83 17.79
N LEU A 120 -4.63 -5.85 17.10
CA LEU A 120 -4.33 -6.81 16.03
C LEU A 120 -4.24 -8.25 16.55
N ALA A 121 -3.62 -8.47 17.70
CA ALA A 121 -3.51 -9.77 18.35
C ALA A 121 -4.89 -10.34 18.69
N ARG A 122 -5.78 -9.52 19.27
CA ARG A 122 -7.14 -9.93 19.65
C ARG A 122 -8.09 -10.10 18.47
N THR A 123 -7.75 -9.59 17.30
CA THR A 123 -8.56 -9.68 16.08
C THR A 123 -8.02 -10.76 15.15
N PHE A 124 -6.84 -10.55 14.58
CA PHE A 124 -6.23 -11.45 13.61
C PHE A 124 -5.50 -12.62 14.28
N GLY A 125 -4.82 -12.37 15.41
CA GLY A 125 -4.01 -13.40 16.08
C GLY A 125 -4.83 -14.48 16.78
N LYS A 126 -5.94 -14.11 17.44
CA LYS A 126 -6.76 -15.00 18.28
C LYS A 126 -7.27 -16.26 17.56
N SER A 127 -7.55 -16.15 16.27
CA SER A 127 -8.15 -17.23 15.46
C SER A 127 -7.15 -17.97 14.57
N ARG A 128 -5.84 -17.69 14.73
CA ARG A 128 -4.77 -18.25 13.91
C ARG A 128 -3.89 -19.20 14.72
N LYS A 129 -3.38 -20.23 14.06
CA LYS A 129 -2.35 -21.12 14.63
C LYS A 129 -1.01 -20.38 14.70
N ALA A 130 -0.15 -20.79 15.64
CA ALA A 130 1.16 -20.17 15.84
C ALA A 130 2.10 -20.30 14.62
N ASP A 131 1.91 -21.33 13.80
CA ASP A 131 2.64 -21.58 12.54
C ASP A 131 2.03 -20.88 11.31
N ASP A 132 0.92 -20.16 11.48
CA ASP A 132 0.28 -19.33 10.44
C ASP A 132 -0.02 -17.90 10.95
N PRO A 133 1.02 -17.16 11.39
CA PRO A 133 0.83 -15.81 11.89
C PRO A 133 0.39 -14.88 10.75
N VAL A 134 -0.40 -13.85 11.09
CA VAL A 134 -0.59 -12.74 10.15
C VAL A 134 0.70 -11.92 10.10
N ILE A 135 1.12 -11.56 8.89
CA ILE A 135 2.30 -10.72 8.71
C ILE A 135 1.90 -9.26 8.88
N VAL A 136 2.67 -8.50 9.65
CA VAL A 136 2.43 -7.08 9.91
C VAL A 136 3.60 -6.26 9.39
N GLY A 137 3.31 -5.07 8.90
CA GLY A 137 4.33 -4.09 8.56
C GLY A 137 3.80 -2.66 8.48
N SER A 138 4.69 -1.70 8.27
CA SER A 138 4.34 -0.29 8.12
C SER A 138 5.23 0.37 7.06
N VAL A 139 4.67 1.22 6.21
CA VAL A 139 5.40 2.00 5.20
C VAL A 139 6.19 3.13 5.86
N LYS A 140 5.79 3.55 7.07
CA LYS A 140 6.39 4.70 7.77
C LYS A 140 7.84 4.44 8.16
N ILE A 141 8.24 3.18 8.34
CA ILE A 141 9.62 2.80 8.63
C ILE A 141 10.58 3.05 7.45
N ASN A 142 10.05 3.19 6.22
CA ASN A 142 10.85 3.43 5.02
C ASN A 142 11.06 4.92 4.76
N PHE A 143 10.00 5.73 4.79
CA PHE A 143 10.05 7.13 4.36
C PHE A 143 9.43 8.12 5.37
N GLY A 144 9.21 7.68 6.61
CA GLY A 144 8.60 8.49 7.67
C GLY A 144 7.07 8.55 7.61
N CYS A 145 6.49 9.24 8.59
CA CYS A 145 5.06 9.55 8.62
C CYS A 145 4.74 10.69 7.64
N THR A 146 4.16 10.33 6.50
CA THR A 146 3.73 11.26 5.44
C THR A 146 2.35 11.88 5.69
N GLU A 147 1.82 11.75 6.92
CA GLU A 147 0.58 12.37 7.39
C GLU A 147 -0.62 12.09 6.45
N PRO A 148 -1.16 13.02 5.62
CA PRO A 148 -2.37 12.74 4.83
C PRO A 148 -2.14 11.84 3.60
N VAL A 149 -0.90 11.47 3.28
CA VAL A 149 -0.59 10.73 2.05
C VAL A 149 -0.97 9.25 2.19
N ILE A 150 -1.69 8.73 1.19
CA ILE A 150 -2.16 7.34 1.09
C ILE A 150 -1.07 6.31 0.72
N ALA A 151 0.14 6.47 1.26
CA ALA A 151 1.29 5.60 0.96
C ALA A 151 1.04 4.13 1.33
N ALA A 152 0.30 3.88 2.40
CA ALA A 152 -0.10 2.54 2.86
C ALA A 152 -0.94 1.79 1.82
N ILE A 153 -1.88 2.49 1.16
CA ILE A 153 -2.71 1.91 0.08
C ILE A 153 -1.84 1.52 -1.12
N ILE A 154 -0.86 2.36 -1.48
CA ILE A 154 0.05 2.10 -2.59
C ILE A 154 0.92 0.88 -2.29
N LYS A 155 1.59 0.84 -1.12
CA LYS A 155 2.40 -0.31 -0.69
C LYS A 155 1.58 -1.60 -0.71
N THR A 156 0.39 -1.57 -0.11
CA THR A 156 -0.52 -2.73 -0.05
C THR A 156 -0.97 -3.18 -1.43
N THR A 157 -1.23 -2.24 -2.35
CA THR A 157 -1.56 -2.56 -3.75
C THR A 157 -0.43 -3.33 -4.42
N PHE A 158 0.83 -2.94 -4.22
CA PHE A 158 1.97 -3.65 -4.79
C PHE A 158 2.20 -5.01 -4.12
N ILE A 159 2.01 -5.12 -2.80
CA ILE A 159 2.05 -6.40 -2.09
C ILE A 159 1.04 -7.38 -2.69
N LEU A 160 -0.21 -6.96 -2.86
CA LEU A 160 -1.28 -7.78 -3.43
C LEU A 160 -1.04 -8.13 -4.90
N ARG A 161 -0.55 -7.17 -5.70
CA ARG A 161 -0.26 -7.39 -7.12
C ARG A 161 0.85 -8.41 -7.33
N HIS A 162 1.94 -8.30 -6.57
CA HIS A 162 3.11 -9.16 -6.71
C HIS A 162 3.04 -10.42 -5.84
N GLY A 163 2.13 -10.46 -4.86
CA GLY A 163 2.10 -11.52 -3.85
C GLY A 163 3.35 -11.52 -2.97
N LEU A 164 4.03 -10.39 -2.80
CA LEU A 164 5.30 -10.29 -2.07
C LEU A 164 5.23 -9.22 -1.00
N ILE A 165 5.54 -9.61 0.24
CA ILE A 165 5.61 -8.73 1.40
C ILE A 165 7.06 -8.28 1.57
N PRO A 166 7.36 -6.97 1.53
CA PRO A 166 8.71 -6.46 1.74
C PRO A 166 9.12 -6.52 3.22
N PRO A 167 10.43 -6.53 3.51
CA PRO A 167 10.94 -6.47 4.87
C PRO A 167 10.61 -5.14 5.55
N ASN A 168 10.40 -5.20 6.87
CA ASN A 168 10.33 -4.03 7.72
C ASN A 168 11.75 -3.51 8.01
N LEU A 169 12.10 -2.40 7.37
CA LEU A 169 13.39 -1.74 7.61
C LEU A 169 13.49 -1.22 9.04
N ASN A 170 14.72 -1.04 9.51
CA ASN A 170 15.02 -0.50 10.84
C ASN A 170 14.52 -1.35 12.03
N TYR A 171 14.08 -2.58 11.81
CA TYR A 171 13.84 -3.54 12.88
C TYR A 171 15.12 -4.35 13.16
N LYS A 172 15.77 -4.12 14.31
CA LYS A 172 17.02 -4.81 14.69
C LYS A 172 16.84 -5.84 15.81
N ASN A 173 15.60 -6.03 16.28
CA ASN A 173 15.21 -6.96 17.34
C ASN A 173 16.20 -6.99 18.51
N THR A 174 16.22 -5.89 19.27
CA THR A 174 17.01 -5.80 20.50
C THR A 174 16.05 -5.47 21.64
N THR A 175 15.79 -6.45 22.52
CA THR A 175 15.35 -6.34 23.93
C THR A 175 13.86 -6.09 24.34
N GLN A 176 13.64 -6.27 25.66
CA GLN A 176 12.50 -6.75 26.45
C GLN A 176 11.14 -6.01 26.33
N ARG A 177 11.06 -4.94 25.54
CA ARG A 177 9.84 -4.15 25.31
C ARG A 177 9.19 -4.44 23.97
N SER A 178 9.91 -5.11 23.06
CA SER A 178 9.27 -5.97 22.07
C SER A 178 8.23 -6.80 22.83
N PRO A 179 6.98 -6.91 22.37
CA PRO A 179 6.09 -7.83 23.02
C PRO A 179 6.71 -9.21 22.79
N SER A 180 7.41 -9.72 23.79
CA SER A 180 7.60 -11.16 24.01
C SER A 180 6.26 -11.89 24.01
N ARG A 181 5.16 -11.14 24.16
CA ARG A 181 3.77 -11.53 23.90
C ARG A 181 3.39 -11.66 22.41
N ILE A 182 4.08 -11.05 21.44
CA ILE A 182 3.82 -11.31 20.01
C ILE A 182 4.07 -12.77 19.71
N GLY A 183 5.08 -13.43 20.30
CA GLY A 183 5.21 -14.90 20.16
C GLY A 183 4.03 -15.67 20.75
N ASN A 184 3.30 -15.08 21.70
CA ASN A 184 2.05 -15.62 22.25
C ASN A 184 0.82 -15.27 21.40
N TYR A 185 0.97 -14.44 20.38
CA TYR A 185 -0.07 -14.05 19.45
C TYR A 185 0.32 -14.51 18.05
N SER A 186 -0.63 -14.92 17.22
CA SER A 186 -0.29 -15.34 15.86
C SER A 186 -0.05 -14.13 14.94
N LEU A 187 0.95 -13.30 15.25
CA LEU A 187 1.42 -12.12 14.52
C LEU A 187 2.94 -12.24 14.25
N ALA A 188 3.41 -11.77 13.09
CA ALA A 188 4.83 -11.76 12.78
C ALA A 188 5.26 -10.52 11.99
N LEU A 189 6.50 -10.08 12.24
CA LEU A 189 7.16 -9.03 11.47
C LEU A 189 7.97 -9.62 10.34
N SER A 190 7.82 -9.08 9.13
CA SER A 190 8.69 -9.47 8.02
C SER A 190 10.06 -8.79 8.17
N THR A 191 11.15 -9.56 8.21
CA THR A 191 12.55 -9.04 8.16
C THR A 191 13.25 -9.34 6.84
N GLN A 192 12.58 -10.11 5.97
CA GLN A 192 13.00 -10.47 4.62
C GLN A 192 11.80 -10.33 3.66
N PHE A 193 11.99 -10.65 2.39
CA PHE A 193 10.84 -10.80 1.49
C PHE A 193 10.09 -12.08 1.82
N LEU A 194 8.78 -12.00 1.96
CA LEU A 194 7.92 -13.16 2.18
C LEU A 194 6.86 -13.27 1.08
N GLN A 195 6.54 -14.50 0.68
CA GLN A 195 5.42 -14.75 -0.22
C GLN A 195 4.11 -14.56 0.55
N LEU A 196 3.21 -13.74 0.02
CA LEU A 196 1.81 -13.70 0.44
C LEU A 196 1.12 -14.93 -0.15
N LEU A 197 0.94 -15.96 0.68
CA LEU A 197 0.42 -17.26 0.25
C LEU A 197 -1.06 -17.17 -0.16
N LEU A 198 -1.39 -17.75 -1.32
CA LEU A 198 -2.75 -18.07 -1.76
C LEU A 198 -3.15 -19.41 -1.13
N ARG A 199 -3.66 -19.41 0.10
CA ARG A 199 -4.16 -20.65 0.73
C ARG A 199 -5.64 -20.85 0.39
N ASP A 200 -5.96 -21.11 -0.87
CA ASP A 200 -7.33 -21.24 -1.43
C ASP A 200 -8.29 -20.06 -1.16
N LYS A 201 -7.74 -18.99 -0.58
CA LYS A 201 -8.40 -17.80 -0.08
C LYS A 201 -7.96 -16.60 -0.93
N PRO A 202 -8.77 -15.54 -1.01
CA PRO A 202 -8.35 -14.31 -1.67
C PRO A 202 -7.08 -13.78 -0.99
N MET A 203 -6.08 -13.37 -1.79
CA MET A 203 -4.97 -12.55 -1.27
C MET A 203 -5.58 -11.26 -0.71
N ARG A 204 -5.71 -11.17 0.62
CA ARG A 204 -6.29 -10.03 1.31
C ARG A 204 -5.29 -9.39 2.25
N ALA A 205 -5.31 -8.07 2.28
CA ALA A 205 -4.53 -7.25 3.19
C ALA A 205 -5.39 -6.17 3.84
N SER A 206 -5.16 -5.93 5.13
CA SER A 206 -5.77 -4.82 5.87
C SER A 206 -4.83 -3.64 5.97
N ILE A 207 -5.41 -2.46 6.18
CA ILE A 207 -4.72 -1.20 6.39
C ILE A 207 -5.37 -0.49 7.58
N ASN A 208 -4.55 -0.15 8.56
CA ASN A 208 -4.94 0.69 9.69
C ASN A 208 -4.43 2.12 9.50
N ASN A 209 -5.26 3.09 9.83
CA ASN A 209 -4.85 4.48 9.95
C ASN A 209 -5.54 5.13 11.15
N PHE A 210 -4.76 5.46 12.20
CA PHE A 210 -5.26 6.03 13.45
C PHE A 210 -4.74 7.46 13.57
N GLY A 211 -5.62 8.43 13.33
CA GLY A 211 -5.27 9.84 13.28
C GLY A 211 -5.04 10.42 14.67
N TYR A 212 -4.13 11.38 14.78
CA TYR A 212 -3.83 12.08 16.04
C TYR A 212 -5.07 12.78 16.65
N GLY A 213 -6.08 13.10 15.83
CA GLY A 213 -7.35 13.66 16.28
C GLY A 213 -8.40 12.61 16.65
N ASP A 214 -7.96 11.45 17.14
CA ASP A 214 -8.81 10.33 17.56
C ASP A 214 -9.67 9.69 16.44
N SER A 215 -9.53 10.12 15.19
CA SER A 215 -10.26 9.55 14.05
C SER A 215 -9.53 8.34 13.48
N ASN A 216 -10.18 7.19 13.55
CA ASN A 216 -9.64 5.91 13.13
C ASN A 216 -10.25 5.48 11.81
N THR A 217 -9.47 4.79 11.00
CA THR A 217 -9.93 4.21 9.74
C THR A 217 -9.32 2.83 9.57
N HIS A 218 -10.15 1.90 9.12
CA HIS A 218 -9.73 0.57 8.74
C HIS A 218 -10.25 0.26 7.33
N LEU A 219 -9.39 -0.33 6.51
CA LEU A 219 -9.70 -0.70 5.13
C LEU A 219 -9.08 -2.06 4.85
N PHE A 220 -9.72 -2.87 4.02
CA PHE A 220 -9.07 -4.06 3.49
C PHE A 220 -9.29 -4.19 1.99
N MET A 221 -8.24 -4.71 1.36
CA MET A 221 -8.09 -4.83 -0.07
C MET A 221 -7.81 -6.27 -0.43
N GLU A 222 -8.32 -6.67 -1.59
CA GLU A 222 -7.99 -7.95 -2.20
C GLU A 222 -7.20 -7.71 -3.47
N ARG A 223 -6.35 -8.69 -3.81
CA ARG A 223 -5.78 -8.77 -5.14
C ARG A 223 -6.91 -8.68 -6.15
N ALA A 224 -6.72 -7.87 -7.19
CA ALA A 224 -7.68 -7.79 -8.28
C ALA A 224 -8.00 -9.21 -8.78
N PRO A 225 -9.27 -9.52 -9.10
CA PRO A 225 -9.60 -10.78 -9.73
C PRO A 225 -8.64 -11.00 -10.88
N SER A 226 -8.13 -12.22 -11.04
CA SER A 226 -7.45 -12.62 -12.26
C SER A 226 -8.49 -12.62 -13.39
N SER A 227 -8.92 -11.43 -13.82
CA SER A 227 -9.65 -11.25 -15.05
C SER A 227 -8.71 -11.74 -16.13
N ARG A 228 -8.93 -12.98 -16.58
CA ARG A 228 -8.53 -13.50 -17.90
C ARG A 228 -7.47 -12.63 -18.58
N LEU A 229 -6.22 -12.80 -18.19
CA LEU A 229 -5.11 -12.42 -19.07
C LEU A 229 -5.08 -13.32 -20.33
N GLN A 230 -6.01 -14.29 -20.44
CA GLN A 230 -6.13 -15.25 -21.52
C GLN A 230 -7.64 -15.47 -21.81
N ASP A 231 -8.06 -15.30 -23.06
CA ASP A 231 -9.40 -15.67 -23.60
C ASP A 231 -10.59 -14.74 -23.40
N VAL A 232 -10.39 -13.43 -23.58
CA VAL A 232 -11.36 -12.71 -24.42
C VAL A 232 -10.68 -12.54 -25.77
N SER A 233 -11.04 -13.43 -26.69
CA SER A 233 -10.99 -13.15 -28.13
C SER A 233 -11.42 -11.71 -28.34
N ARG A 234 -10.44 -10.81 -28.53
CA ARG A 234 -10.72 -9.49 -29.06
C ARG A 234 -11.16 -9.76 -30.48
N ASN A 235 -12.47 -9.87 -30.69
CA ASN A 235 -13.08 -10.02 -32.00
C ASN A 235 -12.40 -9.03 -32.97
N GLY A 236 -11.51 -9.55 -33.82
CA GLY A 236 -10.85 -8.82 -34.90
C GLY A 236 -9.42 -8.29 -34.67
N ILE A 237 -8.85 -8.24 -33.45
CA ILE A 237 -7.44 -7.83 -33.29
C ILE A 237 -6.56 -9.06 -33.30
N SER A 238 -6.08 -9.42 -34.49
CA SER A 238 -5.05 -10.43 -34.66
C SER A 238 -3.89 -10.16 -33.69
N ARG A 239 -3.58 -11.13 -32.83
CA ARG A 239 -2.33 -11.15 -32.05
C ARG A 239 -1.11 -11.43 -32.92
N ASN A 240 -1.25 -11.36 -34.26
CA ASN A 240 -0.16 -11.54 -35.19
C ASN A 240 0.98 -10.56 -34.83
N PRO A 241 2.16 -11.08 -34.43
CA PRO A 241 3.31 -10.26 -34.07
C PRO A 241 3.85 -9.48 -35.28
N VAL A 242 3.44 -9.83 -36.50
CA VAL A 242 3.90 -9.22 -37.77
C VAL A 242 2.95 -8.14 -38.29
N ALA A 243 1.81 -7.88 -37.64
CA ALA A 243 0.91 -6.81 -38.07
C ALA A 243 1.51 -5.43 -37.75
N SER A 244 1.60 -4.54 -38.75
CA SER A 244 1.99 -3.12 -38.56
C SER A 244 1.07 -2.42 -37.55
N ARG A 245 1.64 -1.55 -36.72
CA ARG A 245 0.89 -0.87 -35.65
C ARG A 245 1.27 0.60 -35.61
N ILE A 246 0.28 1.46 -35.41
CA ILE A 246 0.54 2.89 -35.25
C ILE A 246 0.66 3.24 -33.77
N TYR A 247 1.83 3.74 -33.38
CA TYR A 247 2.08 4.30 -32.06
C TYR A 247 1.99 5.82 -32.14
N ILE A 248 1.06 6.39 -31.37
CA ILE A 248 0.80 7.84 -31.37
C ILE A 248 1.39 8.45 -30.09
N VAL A 249 2.31 9.39 -30.24
CA VAL A 249 2.79 10.24 -29.14
C VAL A 249 2.43 11.67 -29.47
N SER A 250 1.74 12.37 -28.56
CA SER A 250 1.41 13.77 -28.75
C SER A 250 1.57 14.58 -27.47
N SER A 251 1.89 15.86 -27.63
CA SER A 251 2.02 16.81 -26.52
C SER A 251 1.70 18.24 -26.99
N LYS A 252 1.60 19.17 -26.04
CA LYS A 252 1.52 20.61 -26.35
C LYS A 252 2.87 21.24 -26.65
N ASP A 253 3.99 20.53 -26.50
CA ASP A 253 5.35 21.08 -26.51
C ASP A 253 6.32 20.15 -27.26
N SER A 254 7.07 20.67 -28.23
CA SER A 254 7.93 19.87 -29.10
C SER A 254 9.03 19.11 -28.33
N MET A 255 9.62 19.71 -27.30
CA MET A 255 10.65 19.06 -26.48
C MET A 255 10.04 17.92 -25.67
N VAL A 256 8.87 18.13 -25.07
CA VAL A 256 8.13 17.08 -24.36
C VAL A 256 7.75 15.94 -25.30
N ASN A 257 7.38 16.24 -26.55
CA ASN A 257 7.02 15.21 -27.52
C ASN A 257 8.23 14.34 -27.90
N GLN A 258 9.38 14.98 -28.11
CA GLN A 258 10.64 14.29 -28.42
C GLN A 258 11.09 13.41 -27.24
N ASP A 259 11.03 13.92 -26.02
CA ASP A 259 11.36 13.16 -24.81
C ASP A 259 10.41 11.97 -24.59
N ALA A 260 9.10 12.18 -24.74
CA ALA A 260 8.11 11.10 -24.64
C ALA A 260 8.34 10.01 -25.71
N SER A 261 8.72 10.40 -26.92
CA SER A 261 9.06 9.47 -28.01
C SER A 261 10.32 8.65 -27.68
N LYS A 262 11.36 9.30 -27.14
CA LYS A 262 12.59 8.61 -26.67
C LYS A 262 12.28 7.62 -25.55
N ARG A 263 11.45 8.00 -24.58
CA ARG A 263 11.02 7.10 -23.49
C ARG A 263 10.19 5.92 -23.99
N LEU A 264 9.31 6.14 -24.97
CA LEU A 264 8.57 5.05 -25.60
C LEU A 264 9.51 4.07 -26.31
N ALA A 265 10.47 4.58 -27.09
CA ALA A 265 11.47 3.76 -27.77
C ALA A 265 12.29 2.93 -26.78
N ALA A 266 12.77 3.55 -25.68
CA ALA A 266 13.49 2.85 -24.62
C ALA A 266 12.63 1.76 -23.95
N CYS A 267 11.35 2.03 -23.68
CA CYS A 267 10.44 1.04 -23.10
C CYS A 267 10.22 -0.17 -24.02
N ILE A 268 10.04 0.06 -25.32
CA ILE A 268 9.91 -1.02 -26.32
C ILE A 268 11.20 -1.82 -26.40
N HIS A 269 12.35 -1.14 -26.49
CA HIS A 269 13.67 -1.77 -26.53
C HIS A 269 13.92 -2.64 -25.29
N ASP A 270 13.64 -2.12 -24.10
CA ASP A 270 13.80 -2.84 -22.84
C ASP A 270 12.87 -4.05 -22.74
N SER A 271 11.66 -3.96 -23.32
CA SER A 271 10.73 -5.07 -23.33
C SER A 271 11.23 -6.22 -24.19
N ILE A 272 11.78 -5.91 -25.37
CA ILE A 272 12.37 -6.89 -26.28
C ILE A 272 13.61 -7.51 -25.64
N SER A 273 14.49 -6.67 -25.08
CA SER A 273 15.79 -7.09 -24.53
C SER A 273 15.66 -7.95 -23.26
N ASN A 274 14.66 -7.68 -22.42
CA ASN A 274 14.48 -8.37 -21.13
C ASN A 274 13.33 -9.41 -21.15
N SER A 275 12.82 -9.78 -22.34
CA SER A 275 11.68 -10.70 -22.50
C SER A 275 10.49 -10.35 -21.60
N LYS A 276 10.24 -9.05 -21.37
CA LYS A 276 9.06 -8.62 -20.62
C LYS A 276 7.84 -8.80 -21.53
N GLU A 277 6.73 -9.28 -20.95
CA GLU A 277 5.44 -9.37 -21.64
C GLU A 277 4.82 -7.97 -21.83
N LEU A 278 5.34 -7.19 -22.77
CA LEU A 278 4.65 -6.02 -23.31
C LEU A 278 3.99 -6.41 -24.62
N SER A 279 2.67 -6.44 -24.65
CA SER A 279 1.91 -6.67 -25.88
C SER A 279 1.98 -5.41 -26.77
N PRO A 280 2.56 -5.50 -27.98
CA PRO A 280 2.60 -4.37 -28.91
C PRO A 280 1.20 -3.85 -29.26
N ALA A 281 0.20 -4.73 -29.23
CA ALA A 281 -1.22 -4.38 -29.43
C ALA A 281 -1.79 -3.51 -28.33
N ASP A 282 -1.48 -3.88 -27.09
CA ASP A 282 -1.97 -3.15 -25.92
C ASP A 282 -1.30 -1.79 -25.84
N LEU A 283 -0.02 -1.72 -26.20
CA LEU A 283 0.71 -0.45 -26.25
C LEU A 283 0.09 0.51 -27.28
N ALA A 284 -0.10 0.06 -28.52
CA ALA A 284 -0.72 0.87 -29.57
C ALA A 284 -2.14 1.32 -29.19
N TYR A 285 -2.96 0.40 -28.66
CA TYR A 285 -4.32 0.73 -28.18
C TYR A 285 -4.31 1.78 -27.07
N ASN A 286 -3.46 1.62 -26.05
CA ASN A 286 -3.37 2.56 -24.93
C ASN A 286 -2.92 3.94 -25.38
N LEU A 287 -1.94 4.03 -26.28
CA LEU A 287 -1.49 5.30 -26.84
C LEU A 287 -2.60 5.98 -27.66
N ALA A 288 -3.34 5.21 -28.47
CA ALA A 288 -4.37 5.76 -29.35
C ALA A 288 -5.68 6.12 -28.65
N LYS A 289 -6.07 5.39 -27.59
CA LYS A 289 -7.40 5.50 -26.94
C LYS A 289 -7.38 6.01 -25.50
N ARG A 290 -6.25 5.91 -24.79
CA ARG A 290 -6.15 6.26 -23.35
C ARG A 290 -5.25 7.46 -23.08
N LYS A 291 -4.78 8.16 -24.12
CA LYS A 291 -4.03 9.42 -24.03
C LYS A 291 -4.80 10.56 -24.70
N SER A 292 -4.68 11.76 -24.13
CA SER A 292 -5.17 12.98 -24.76
C SER A 292 -4.44 13.23 -26.08
N ARG A 293 -5.15 13.81 -27.05
CA ARG A 293 -4.57 14.21 -28.34
C ARG A 293 -4.26 15.70 -28.32
N PHE A 294 -3.04 16.03 -28.75
CA PHE A 294 -2.57 17.40 -28.87
C PHE A 294 -2.10 17.69 -30.30
N SER A 295 -1.94 18.97 -30.62
CA SER A 295 -1.62 19.45 -31.97
C SER A 295 -0.27 18.97 -32.50
N ARG A 296 0.67 18.62 -31.63
CA ARG A 296 1.98 18.07 -32.01
C ARG A 296 1.94 16.57 -31.79
N ALA A 297 1.75 15.81 -32.86
CA ALA A 297 1.71 14.35 -32.84
C ALA A 297 2.83 13.75 -33.69
N VAL A 298 3.39 12.64 -33.23
CA VAL A 298 4.30 11.77 -33.99
C VAL A 298 3.66 10.39 -34.06
N GLU A 299 3.63 9.84 -35.26
CA GLU A 299 3.12 8.51 -35.56
C GLU A 299 4.29 7.62 -35.97
N ILE A 300 4.42 6.46 -35.34
CA ILE A 300 5.48 5.47 -35.60
C ILE A 300 4.78 4.18 -36.05
N MET A 301 5.23 3.60 -37.17
CA MET A 301 4.67 2.36 -37.75
C MET A 301 5.53 1.14 -37.44
#